data_AF-A0A9Q0QW75-F1
#
_entry.id   AF-A0A9Q0QW75-F1
#
_cell.length_a   1.000
_cell.length_b   1.000
_cell.length_c   1.000
_cell.angle_alpha   90.00
_cell.angle_beta   90.00
_cell.angle_gamma   90.00
#
_symmetry.space_group_name_H-M   'P 1'
#
loop_
_entity.id
_entity.type
_entity.pdbx_description
1 polymer ?
#
loop_
_entity_poly.entity_id
_entity_poly.type
_entity_poly.pdbx_seq_one_letter_code
_entity_poly.pdbx_strand_id
1 'polypeptide(L)'
;MAQISTMKRQNPATAPLTTKTVEAKKSISVSSSSFKKSRRNLTPNFSSGLKQLKDGNGDAGLEGKVTMTLQASCYSVGIPSFITAPSRSRHRHVIRAKVEPSEKSIEIMRKFSEQYARRTGTYFCVDKGVTSVVIKGLADHKDSLGAPLCPCRHYDDKPAEAGQGFWNCPCVPMRERKECHCMLFLTPDNDFAGREQSISLEEIKEATTNM
;
A
#
# COMPACT_ATOMS: atom_id res chain seq x y z
N MET A 1 63.72 21.59 -29.17
CA MET A 1 62.44 22.34 -29.16
C MET A 1 61.41 21.42 -28.51
N ALA A 2 60.86 21.56 -27.30
CA ALA A 2 60.86 22.52 -26.19
C ALA A 2 60.65 21.67 -24.90
N GLN A 3 61.48 21.72 -23.86
CA GLN A 3 61.44 22.57 -22.65
C GLN A 3 60.14 22.53 -21.80
N ILE A 4 60.26 21.89 -20.62
CA ILE A 4 59.82 22.32 -19.26
C ILE A 4 58.29 22.48 -18.97
N SER A 5 57.75 21.67 -18.04
CA SER A 5 57.42 22.17 -16.69
C SER A 5 56.91 21.07 -15.75
N THR A 6 57.68 20.86 -14.69
CA THR A 6 57.40 20.09 -13.48
C THR A 6 56.35 20.80 -12.61
N MET A 7 55.24 20.13 -12.29
CA MET A 7 54.42 20.50 -11.13
C MET A 7 54.35 19.37 -10.10
N LYS A 8 55.29 19.47 -9.14
CA LYS A 8 55.19 18.97 -7.77
C LYS A 8 53.87 19.45 -7.16
N ARG A 9 53.02 18.55 -6.68
CA ARG A 9 52.13 18.85 -5.54
C ARG A 9 52.44 17.88 -4.41
N GLN A 10 52.81 18.49 -3.30
CA GLN A 10 53.29 17.89 -2.07
C GLN A 10 52.10 17.42 -1.23
N ASN A 11 52.20 16.21 -0.71
CA ASN A 11 51.54 15.79 0.53
C ASN A 11 52.17 16.54 1.71
N PRO A 12 51.36 16.99 2.68
CA PRO A 12 51.82 17.06 4.07
C PRO A 12 51.13 15.96 4.90
N ALA A 13 51.93 14.98 5.30
CA ALA A 13 51.65 14.12 6.44
C ALA A 13 52.09 14.82 7.74
N THR A 14 51.59 14.31 8.89
CA THR A 14 51.92 14.61 10.31
C THR A 14 51.21 15.85 10.91
N ALA A 15 50.59 15.83 12.10
CA ALA A 15 50.71 14.99 13.30
C ALA A 15 49.44 15.11 14.21
N PRO A 16 49.28 14.25 15.25
CA PRO A 16 48.09 14.15 16.09
C PRO A 16 48.16 15.07 17.32
N LEU A 17 47.02 15.52 17.85
CA LEU A 17 46.94 16.15 19.17
C LEU A 17 46.12 15.31 20.16
N THR A 18 46.77 15.09 21.29
CA THR A 18 46.41 14.30 22.46
C THR A 18 45.45 15.03 23.40
N THR A 19 44.56 14.24 24.03
CA THR A 19 44.09 14.31 25.42
C THR A 19 43.55 15.64 25.98
N LYS A 20 42.25 15.65 26.33
CA LYS A 20 41.82 16.05 27.69
C LYS A 20 40.67 15.16 28.18
N THR A 21 41.03 14.30 29.13
CA THR A 21 40.19 13.64 30.11
C THR A 21 39.46 14.70 30.94
N VAL A 22 38.13 14.64 31.04
CA VAL A 22 37.39 15.17 32.19
C VAL A 22 36.47 14.07 32.69
N GLU A 23 36.97 13.41 33.72
CA GLU A 23 36.25 12.54 34.62
C GLU A 23 35.30 13.40 35.46
N ALA A 24 33.99 13.21 35.31
CA ALA A 24 33.01 13.68 36.28
C ALA A 24 32.20 12.48 36.77
N LYS A 25 32.72 11.89 37.84
CA LYS A 25 32.03 10.96 38.73
C LYS A 25 30.76 11.66 39.26
N LYS A 26 29.59 11.07 39.02
CA LYS A 26 28.51 11.09 40.01
C LYS A 26 27.89 9.70 40.11
N SER A 27 28.40 9.00 41.12
CA SER A 27 27.82 7.84 41.78
C SER A 27 26.37 8.10 42.18
N ILE A 28 25.44 7.31 41.65
CA ILE A 28 24.26 6.87 42.41
C ILE A 28 24.13 5.36 42.22
N SER A 29 24.07 4.72 43.37
CA SER A 29 24.14 3.32 43.70
C SER A 29 22.82 2.57 43.53
N VAL A 30 22.95 1.24 43.38
CA VAL A 30 22.02 0.14 43.73
C VAL A 30 20.68 0.08 42.94
N SER A 31 20.20 -1.06 42.43
CA SER A 31 20.25 -2.41 42.96
C SER A 31 20.10 -3.46 41.84
N SER A 32 20.87 -4.52 41.97
CA SER A 32 20.75 -5.80 41.29
C SER A 32 19.36 -6.44 41.44
N SER A 33 18.74 -6.84 40.33
CA SER A 33 17.86 -8.00 40.30
C SER A 33 17.87 -8.66 38.91
N SER A 34 18.20 -9.94 38.94
CA SER A 34 18.21 -10.93 37.88
C SER A 34 17.10 -10.78 36.83
N PHE A 35 17.44 -10.49 35.57
CA PHE A 35 16.53 -10.73 34.45
C PHE A 35 17.00 -11.97 33.68
N LYS A 36 16.39 -13.10 34.05
CA LYS A 36 16.57 -14.40 33.39
C LYS A 36 16.18 -14.30 31.91
N LYS A 37 17.11 -14.75 31.08
CA LYS A 37 16.97 -15.32 29.73
C LYS A 37 15.55 -15.80 29.40
N SER A 38 14.91 -15.16 28.43
CA SER A 38 13.77 -15.76 27.72
C SER A 38 13.97 -15.57 26.22
N ARG A 39 14.65 -16.54 25.61
CA ARG A 39 14.49 -16.82 24.18
C ARG A 39 13.01 -17.13 23.96
N ARG A 40 12.31 -16.31 23.19
CA ARG A 40 11.08 -16.74 22.52
C ARG A 40 11.24 -16.46 21.04
N ASN A 41 11.44 -17.55 20.30
CA ASN A 41 11.16 -17.63 18.88
C ASN A 41 9.71 -17.16 18.68
N LEU A 42 9.53 -16.11 17.88
CA LEU A 42 8.23 -15.71 17.36
C LEU A 42 8.38 -15.61 15.84
N THR A 43 8.14 -16.74 15.19
CA THR A 43 7.74 -16.79 13.79
C THR A 43 6.32 -16.20 13.69
N PRO A 44 6.03 -15.29 12.76
CA PRO A 44 4.65 -14.99 12.41
C PRO A 44 4.19 -16.01 11.37
N ASN A 45 3.43 -16.99 11.84
CA ASN A 45 2.71 -17.96 11.04
C ASN A 45 1.43 -17.27 10.50
N PHE A 46 1.45 -16.82 9.24
CA PHE A 46 0.27 -16.23 8.59
C PHE A 46 -0.49 -17.36 7.87
N SER A 47 -1.34 -18.05 8.61
CA SER A 47 -2.21 -19.10 8.07
C SER A 47 -3.64 -18.58 7.98
N SER A 48 -4.07 -18.31 6.75
CA SER A 48 -5.32 -18.79 6.14
C SER A 48 -6.47 -19.09 7.11
N GLY A 49 -7.38 -18.13 7.26
CA GLY A 49 -8.64 -18.27 8.00
C GLY A 49 -9.85 -17.83 7.18
N LEU A 50 -10.01 -18.37 5.97
CA LEU A 50 -11.25 -18.27 5.19
C LEU A 50 -12.09 -19.54 5.47
N LYS A 51 -13.05 -19.46 6.39
CA LYS A 51 -14.14 -20.43 6.51
C LYS A 51 -15.46 -19.73 6.85
N GLN A 52 -16.29 -19.66 5.81
CA GLN A 52 -17.74 -19.92 5.77
C GLN A 52 -18.66 -19.09 6.68
N LEU A 53 -19.34 -18.11 6.08
CA LEU A 53 -20.78 -17.97 6.30
C LEU A 53 -21.49 -18.64 5.13
N LYS A 54 -22.29 -19.66 5.46
CA LYS A 54 -23.07 -20.47 4.54
C LYS A 54 -24.56 -20.27 4.84
N ASP A 55 -25.25 -19.83 3.81
CA ASP A 55 -26.63 -20.08 3.39
C ASP A 55 -27.78 -19.90 4.40
N GLY A 56 -28.56 -18.83 4.17
CA GLY A 56 -29.96 -18.70 4.60
C GLY A 56 -30.87 -18.93 3.39
N ASN A 57 -31.56 -20.07 3.43
CA ASN A 57 -32.45 -20.67 2.44
C ASN A 57 -33.72 -19.85 2.18
N GLY A 58 -34.04 -19.65 0.89
CA GLY A 58 -35.37 -19.22 0.42
C GLY A 58 -36.16 -20.44 -0.04
N ASP A 59 -37.30 -20.69 0.60
CA ASP A 59 -38.28 -21.70 0.23
C ASP A 59 -39.52 -21.00 -0.33
N ALA A 60 -39.75 -21.16 -1.63
CA ALA A 60 -41.04 -20.96 -2.28
C ALA A 60 -41.08 -21.94 -3.46
N GLY A 61 -41.45 -23.18 -3.15
CA GLY A 61 -41.76 -24.18 -4.16
C GLY A 61 -43.04 -23.81 -4.91
N LEU A 62 -42.98 -23.86 -6.24
CA LEU A 62 -44.15 -24.14 -7.06
C LEU A 62 -43.71 -25.00 -8.24
N GLU A 63 -43.99 -26.30 -8.12
CA GLU A 63 -43.80 -27.27 -9.19
C GLU A 63 -44.83 -27.03 -10.30
N GLY A 64 -44.37 -26.54 -11.44
CA GLY A 64 -45.16 -26.42 -12.67
C GLY A 64 -44.71 -27.45 -13.70
N LYS A 65 -45.45 -28.56 -13.80
CA LYS A 65 -45.27 -29.60 -14.81
C LYS A 65 -45.48 -29.01 -16.22
N VAL A 66 -44.51 -29.26 -17.11
CA VAL A 66 -44.64 -29.00 -18.54
C VAL A 66 -45.51 -30.10 -19.15
N THR A 67 -46.71 -29.73 -19.57
CA THR A 67 -47.54 -30.53 -20.49
C THR A 67 -47.83 -29.70 -21.73
N MET A 68 -47.42 -30.25 -22.87
CA MET A 68 -47.68 -29.78 -24.22
C MET A 68 -49.19 -29.85 -24.54
N THR A 69 -49.78 -28.73 -24.95
CA THR A 69 -51.04 -28.71 -25.70
C THR A 69 -50.92 -27.73 -26.88
N LEU A 70 -51.03 -28.28 -28.08
CA LEU A 70 -51.33 -27.55 -29.30
C LEU A 70 -52.75 -26.95 -29.19
N GLN A 71 -52.91 -25.69 -29.57
CA GLN A 71 -53.95 -25.32 -30.54
C GLN A 71 -53.75 -23.91 -31.10
N ALA A 72 -53.86 -23.84 -32.42
CA ALA A 72 -53.90 -22.61 -33.20
C ALA A 72 -55.23 -21.88 -33.00
N SER A 73 -55.19 -20.55 -33.02
CA SER A 73 -56.25 -19.74 -33.63
C SER A 73 -55.69 -18.38 -34.00
N CYS A 74 -55.93 -18.03 -35.27
CA CYS A 74 -55.83 -16.71 -35.89
C CYS A 74 -56.45 -15.62 -35.01
N TYR A 75 -55.92 -14.38 -35.07
CA TYR A 75 -56.58 -13.16 -35.58
C TYR A 75 -55.54 -12.03 -35.60
N SER A 76 -55.33 -11.45 -36.78
CA SER A 76 -54.48 -10.27 -37.01
C SER A 76 -55.26 -9.01 -36.68
N VAL A 77 -54.73 -8.10 -35.85
CA VAL A 77 -54.77 -6.62 -36.04
C VAL A 77 -54.08 -5.88 -34.89
N GLY A 78 -53.30 -4.84 -35.23
CA GLY A 78 -53.11 -3.66 -34.37
C GLY A 78 -51.68 -3.42 -33.85
N ILE A 79 -50.83 -2.81 -34.68
CA ILE A 79 -49.68 -2.04 -34.20
C ILE A 79 -50.20 -0.78 -33.49
N PRO A 80 -49.67 -0.42 -32.31
CA PRO A 80 -49.24 0.96 -32.14
C PRO A 80 -47.74 1.02 -31.84
N SER A 81 -47.04 1.77 -32.69
CA SER A 81 -45.65 2.18 -32.50
C SER A 81 -45.57 3.12 -31.31
N PHE A 82 -45.29 2.58 -30.12
CA PHE A 82 -44.81 3.41 -29.02
C PHE A 82 -43.29 3.59 -29.22
N ILE A 83 -42.91 4.68 -29.88
CA ILE A 83 -41.52 5.15 -29.85
C ILE A 83 -41.29 5.66 -28.42
N THR A 84 -40.81 4.79 -27.53
CA THR A 84 -40.18 5.23 -26.30
C THR A 84 -38.85 5.86 -26.67
N ALA A 85 -38.80 7.20 -26.60
CA ALA A 85 -37.56 7.94 -26.73
C ALA A 85 -36.52 7.35 -25.75
N PRO A 86 -35.26 7.13 -26.17
CA PRO A 86 -34.22 6.78 -25.23
C PRO A 86 -34.06 7.98 -24.30
N SER A 87 -34.47 7.79 -23.04
CA SER A 87 -34.12 8.71 -21.96
C SER A 87 -32.61 8.86 -21.99
N ARG A 88 -32.13 10.04 -22.42
CA ARG A 88 -30.74 10.45 -22.26
C ARG A 88 -30.49 10.38 -20.76
N SER A 89 -29.91 9.26 -20.32
CA SER A 89 -29.35 9.08 -18.99
C SER A 89 -28.32 10.17 -18.84
N ARG A 90 -28.74 11.31 -18.27
CA ARG A 90 -27.82 12.29 -17.73
C ARG A 90 -27.13 11.53 -16.62
N HIS A 91 -25.95 11.00 -16.93
CA HIS A 91 -25.02 10.48 -15.95
C HIS A 91 -24.74 11.63 -15.00
N ARG A 92 -25.56 11.72 -13.96
CA ARG A 92 -25.39 12.64 -12.85
C ARG A 92 -24.05 12.21 -12.26
N HIS A 93 -23.00 12.95 -12.57
CA HIS A 93 -21.74 12.86 -11.86
C HIS A 93 -22.07 13.24 -10.42
N VAL A 94 -22.38 12.22 -9.61
CA VAL A 94 -22.41 12.38 -8.16
C VAL A 94 -20.95 12.61 -7.81
N ILE A 95 -20.60 13.85 -7.52
CA ILE A 95 -19.31 14.19 -6.92
C ILE A 95 -19.31 13.47 -5.58
N ARG A 96 -18.77 12.26 -5.56
CA ARG A 96 -18.53 11.50 -4.34
C ARG A 96 -17.48 12.30 -3.60
N ALA A 97 -17.89 12.97 -2.52
CA ALA A 97 -16.97 13.64 -1.62
C ALA A 97 -15.80 12.68 -1.33
N LYS A 98 -14.57 13.17 -1.48
CA LYS A 98 -13.35 12.41 -1.19
C LYS A 98 -13.43 11.99 0.27
N VAL A 99 -13.79 10.73 0.50
CA VAL A 99 -13.80 10.14 1.84
C VAL A 99 -12.34 9.96 2.20
N GLU A 100 -11.88 10.73 3.18
CA GLU A 100 -10.57 10.54 3.78
C GLU A 100 -10.48 9.14 4.39
N PRO A 101 -9.34 8.44 4.25
CA PRO A 101 -9.20 7.08 4.76
C PRO A 101 -9.29 7.07 6.28
N SER A 102 -9.73 5.95 6.85
CA SER A 102 -9.73 5.78 8.29
C SER A 102 -8.30 5.86 8.83
N GLU A 103 -8.10 6.59 9.92
CA GLU A 103 -6.80 6.68 10.59
C GLU A 103 -6.26 5.30 11.01
N LYS A 104 -7.17 4.35 11.29
CA LYS A 104 -6.83 2.95 11.54
C LYS A 104 -6.16 2.29 10.33
N SER A 105 -6.67 2.56 9.13
CA SER A 105 -6.15 1.98 7.89
C SER A 105 -4.83 2.61 7.48
N ILE A 106 -4.67 3.91 7.69
CA ILE A 106 -3.37 4.60 7.54
C ILE A 106 -2.32 3.96 8.45
N GLU A 107 -2.64 3.76 9.73
CA GLU A 107 -1.72 3.15 10.70
C GLU A 107 -1.35 1.70 10.33
N ILE A 108 -2.31 0.92 9.85
CA ILE A 108 -2.05 -0.45 9.36
C ILE A 108 -1.09 -0.40 8.16
N MET A 109 -1.33 0.49 7.20
CA MET A 109 -0.51 0.60 5.98
C MET A 109 0.88 1.17 6.26
N ARG A 110 1.00 2.07 7.25
CA ARG A 110 2.28 2.57 7.74
C ARG A 110 3.14 1.45 8.31
N LYS A 111 2.61 0.72 9.30
CA LYS A 111 3.32 -0.41 9.93
C LYS A 111 3.68 -1.50 8.93
N PHE A 112 2.78 -1.79 7.99
CA PHE A 112 3.06 -2.70 6.88
C PHE A 112 4.28 -2.22 6.06
N SER A 113 4.31 -0.93 5.71
CA SER A 113 5.37 -0.36 4.88
C SER A 113 6.72 -0.41 5.60
N GLU A 114 6.79 -0.02 6.87
CA GLU A 114 8.02 -0.09 7.67
C GLU A 114 8.53 -1.53 7.81
N GLN A 115 7.63 -2.47 8.11
CA GLN A 115 7.99 -3.88 8.26
C GLN A 115 8.46 -4.48 6.93
N TYR A 116 7.81 -4.13 5.82
CA TYR A 116 8.15 -4.64 4.50
C TYR A 116 9.47 -4.07 3.98
N ALA A 117 9.73 -2.77 4.21
CA ALA A 117 11.00 -2.11 3.91
C ALA A 117 12.17 -2.81 4.63
N ARG A 118 12.02 -3.04 5.94
CA ARG A 118 13.02 -3.76 6.75
C ARG A 118 13.22 -5.20 6.28
N ARG A 119 12.15 -5.91 5.91
CA ARG A 119 12.23 -7.31 5.46
C ARG A 119 12.91 -7.45 4.10
N THR A 120 12.69 -6.50 3.20
CA THR A 120 13.21 -6.56 1.82
C THR A 120 14.54 -5.83 1.63
N GLY A 121 14.98 -5.08 2.63
CA GLY A 121 16.19 -4.24 2.55
C GLY A 121 15.99 -3.06 1.60
N THR A 122 14.77 -2.53 1.53
CA THR A 122 14.43 -1.34 0.73
C THR A 122 14.23 -0.14 1.63
N TYR A 123 14.29 1.05 1.05
CA TYR A 123 14.22 2.33 1.74
C TYR A 123 13.10 3.18 1.16
N PHE A 124 12.61 4.11 1.97
CA PHE A 124 11.63 5.09 1.51
C PHE A 124 12.30 6.15 0.62
N CYS A 125 11.49 6.87 -0.15
CA CYS A 125 11.96 8.01 -0.93
C CYS A 125 12.58 9.07 0.00
N VAL A 126 13.58 9.81 -0.49
CA VAL A 126 14.15 10.98 0.19
C VAL A 126 13.07 12.02 0.55
N ASP A 127 12.03 12.12 -0.28
CA ASP A 127 10.86 12.93 -0.01
C ASP A 127 9.79 12.09 0.69
N LYS A 128 9.55 12.41 1.96
CA LYS A 128 8.50 11.77 2.78
C LYS A 128 7.10 12.11 2.29
N GLY A 129 6.90 13.21 1.56
CA GLY A 129 5.62 13.55 0.94
C GLY A 129 5.14 12.45 -0.01
N VAL A 130 6.02 11.96 -0.89
CA VAL A 130 5.71 10.84 -1.80
C VAL A 130 5.29 9.60 -1.02
N THR A 131 6.06 9.26 0.01
CA THR A 131 5.79 8.11 0.88
C THR A 131 4.41 8.22 1.54
N SER A 132 4.08 9.39 2.10
CA SER A 132 2.81 9.67 2.76
C SER A 132 1.61 9.57 1.81
N VAL A 133 1.70 10.14 0.60
CA VAL A 133 0.62 10.07 -0.40
C VAL A 133 0.34 8.64 -0.82
N VAL A 134 1.39 7.83 -1.03
CA VAL A 134 1.23 6.44 -1.43
C VAL A 134 0.62 5.61 -0.29
N ILE A 135 1.06 5.80 0.96
CA ILE A 135 0.47 5.11 2.12
C ILE A 135 -1.02 5.46 2.27
N LYS A 136 -1.37 6.74 2.10
CA LYS A 136 -2.76 7.21 2.12
C LYS A 136 -3.59 6.54 1.01
N GLY A 137 -3.11 6.55 -0.23
CA GLY A 137 -3.82 5.92 -1.36
C GLY A 137 -3.99 4.41 -1.20
N LEU A 138 -3.00 3.72 -0.59
CA LEU A 138 -3.13 2.31 -0.25
C LEU A 138 -4.18 2.09 0.85
N ALA A 139 -4.26 2.97 1.85
CA ALA A 139 -5.27 2.92 2.89
C ALA A 139 -6.68 3.19 2.32
N ASP A 140 -6.82 4.15 1.40
CA ASP A 140 -8.07 4.44 0.69
C ASP A 140 -8.61 3.23 -0.07
N HIS A 141 -7.73 2.55 -0.83
CA HIS A 141 -8.10 1.34 -1.54
C HIS A 141 -8.41 0.18 -0.59
N LYS A 142 -7.71 0.09 0.55
CA LYS A 142 -8.02 -0.89 1.59
C LYS A 142 -9.42 -0.68 2.17
N ASP A 143 -9.81 0.56 2.43
CA ASP A 143 -11.13 0.87 2.99
C ASP A 143 -12.26 0.71 1.96
N SER A 144 -12.00 1.08 0.70
CA SER A 144 -13.02 1.05 -0.36
C SER A 144 -13.18 -0.31 -1.05
N LEU A 145 -12.08 -1.05 -1.25
CA LEU A 145 -12.05 -2.32 -1.99
C LEU A 145 -11.77 -3.53 -1.08
N GLY A 146 -11.37 -3.30 0.18
CA GLY A 146 -10.95 -4.35 1.12
C GLY A 146 -9.48 -4.78 0.97
N ALA A 147 -8.80 -4.37 -0.12
CA ALA A 147 -7.42 -4.73 -0.44
C ALA A 147 -6.58 -3.49 -0.80
N PRO A 148 -5.29 -3.43 -0.42
CA PRO A 148 -4.43 -2.28 -0.68
C PRO A 148 -3.94 -2.28 -2.14
N LEU A 149 -4.83 -1.96 -3.08
CA LEU A 149 -4.52 -1.90 -4.51
C LEU A 149 -3.54 -0.74 -4.80
N CYS A 150 -2.55 -0.97 -5.66
CA CYS A 150 -1.52 0.03 -5.98
C CYS A 150 -2.15 1.35 -6.49
N PRO A 151 -1.90 2.52 -5.84
CA PRO A 151 -2.59 3.78 -6.15
C PRO A 151 -2.00 4.53 -7.36
N CYS A 152 -0.76 4.23 -7.76
CA CYS A 152 -0.07 4.90 -8.86
C CYS A 152 -0.37 4.28 -10.23
N ARG A 153 -1.48 3.53 -10.36
CA ARG A 153 -1.93 2.95 -11.63
C ARG A 153 -3.39 3.30 -11.87
N HIS A 154 -3.73 3.42 -13.14
CA HIS A 154 -5.12 3.46 -13.58
C HIS A 154 -5.64 2.04 -13.80
N TYR A 155 -6.91 1.81 -13.45
CA TYR A 155 -7.61 0.54 -13.65
C TYR A 155 -9.01 0.84 -14.18
N ASP A 156 -9.46 0.07 -15.15
CA ASP A 156 -10.82 0.16 -15.67
C ASP A 156 -11.83 -0.37 -14.64
N ASP A 157 -11.52 -1.52 -14.03
CA ASP A 157 -12.33 -2.15 -12.99
C ASP A 157 -11.48 -2.46 -11.74
N LYS A 158 -11.49 -1.52 -10.79
CA LYS A 158 -10.76 -1.63 -9.51
C LYS A 158 -11.15 -2.87 -8.68
N PRO A 159 -12.44 -3.18 -8.43
CA PRO A 159 -12.81 -4.35 -7.64
C PRO A 159 -12.42 -5.68 -8.30
N ALA A 160 -12.48 -5.79 -9.64
CA ALA A 160 -12.00 -6.99 -10.34
C ALA A 160 -10.50 -7.21 -10.14
N GLU A 161 -9.69 -6.16 -10.27
CA GLU A 161 -8.23 -6.22 -10.08
C GLU A 161 -7.83 -6.48 -8.62
N ALA A 162 -8.56 -5.89 -7.67
CA ALA A 162 -8.38 -6.16 -6.25
C ALA A 162 -8.66 -7.64 -5.91
N GLY A 163 -9.65 -8.25 -6.59
CA GLY A 163 -9.97 -9.67 -6.47
C GLY A 163 -8.91 -10.59 -7.07
N GLN A 164 -8.31 -10.22 -8.21
CA GLN A 164 -7.21 -10.96 -8.84
C GLN A 164 -5.92 -10.89 -8.00
N GLY A 165 -5.64 -9.72 -7.42
CA GLY A 165 -4.55 -9.51 -6.47
C GLY A 165 -3.15 -9.39 -7.06
N PHE A 166 -3.01 -9.29 -8.37
CA PHE A 166 -1.71 -9.04 -9.03
C PHE A 166 -1.09 -7.70 -8.57
N TRP A 167 -1.94 -6.66 -8.48
CA TRP A 167 -1.58 -5.30 -8.11
C TRP A 167 -1.83 -4.95 -6.63
N ASN A 168 -2.25 -5.92 -5.82
CA ASN A 168 -2.40 -5.72 -4.38
C ASN A 168 -1.01 -5.58 -3.75
N CYS A 169 -0.80 -4.53 -2.98
CA CYS A 169 0.49 -4.25 -2.34
C CYS A 169 0.81 -5.33 -1.29
N PRO A 170 1.98 -5.99 -1.35
CA PRO A 170 3.08 -5.80 -2.30
C PRO A 170 2.82 -6.53 -3.64
N CYS A 171 2.81 -5.76 -4.74
CA CYS A 171 2.47 -6.27 -6.07
C CYS A 171 3.49 -7.28 -6.60
N VAL A 172 3.14 -8.02 -7.66
CA VAL A 172 4.02 -9.04 -8.26
C VAL A 172 5.40 -8.49 -8.63
N PRO A 173 5.54 -7.35 -9.35
CA PRO A 173 6.86 -6.79 -9.67
C PRO A 173 7.72 -6.48 -8.43
N MET A 174 7.09 -5.99 -7.35
CA MET A 174 7.78 -5.72 -6.11
C MET A 174 8.28 -7.00 -5.43
N ARG A 175 7.47 -8.06 -5.44
CA ARG A 175 7.82 -9.34 -4.80
C ARG A 175 8.91 -10.09 -5.55
N GLU A 176 8.89 -10.07 -6.87
CA GLU A 176 9.83 -10.84 -7.70
C GLU A 176 11.13 -10.10 -7.99
N ARG A 177 11.04 -8.78 -8.23
CA ARG A 177 12.16 -7.97 -8.75
C ARG A 177 12.51 -6.77 -7.89
N LYS A 178 11.74 -6.48 -6.83
CA LYS A 178 11.85 -5.26 -6.01
C LYS A 178 11.64 -3.97 -6.79
N GLU A 179 10.83 -4.02 -7.84
CA GLU A 179 10.47 -2.85 -8.64
C GLU A 179 9.17 -2.23 -8.11
N CYS A 180 9.26 -1.04 -7.52
CA CYS A 180 8.11 -0.30 -6.99
C CYS A 180 7.87 0.98 -7.79
N HIS A 181 6.88 0.97 -8.68
CA HIS A 181 6.52 2.16 -9.47
C HIS A 181 6.08 3.35 -8.60
N CYS A 182 5.49 3.08 -7.43
CA CYS A 182 5.06 4.13 -6.51
C CYS A 182 6.20 4.83 -5.77
N MET A 183 7.46 4.40 -5.95
CA MET A 183 8.61 4.88 -5.18
C MET A 183 8.48 4.70 -3.65
N LEU A 184 7.62 3.79 -3.21
CA LEU A 184 7.47 3.46 -1.78
C LEU A 184 8.59 2.54 -1.30
N PHE A 185 9.02 1.58 -2.12
CA PHE A 185 10.10 0.67 -1.77
C PHE A 185 11.21 0.78 -2.81
N LEU A 186 12.25 1.55 -2.47
CA LEU A 186 13.38 1.78 -3.34
C LEU A 186 14.57 0.96 -2.88
N THR A 187 15.32 0.42 -3.83
CA THR A 187 16.60 -0.23 -3.54
C THR A 187 17.65 0.84 -3.19
N PRO A 188 18.67 0.53 -2.37
CA PRO A 188 19.67 1.51 -1.92
C PRO A 188 20.51 2.12 -3.06
N ASP A 189 20.51 1.50 -4.24
CA ASP A 189 21.16 1.99 -5.46
C ASP A 189 20.32 2.99 -6.25
N ASN A 190 19.05 3.22 -5.88
CA ASN A 190 18.19 4.20 -6.53
C ASN A 190 18.53 5.63 -6.07
N ASP A 191 18.63 6.58 -7.01
CA ASP A 191 19.00 7.98 -6.72
C ASP A 191 18.03 8.69 -5.76
N PHE A 192 16.76 8.26 -5.72
CA PHE A 192 15.74 8.81 -4.84
C PHE A 192 15.59 8.05 -3.53
N ALA A 193 16.37 6.98 -3.31
CA ALA A 193 16.33 6.23 -2.06
C ALA A 193 16.93 7.06 -0.92
N GLY A 194 16.12 7.28 0.12
CA GLY A 194 16.60 7.79 1.39
C GLY A 194 17.35 6.73 2.18
N ARG A 195 17.71 7.09 3.42
CA ARG A 195 18.32 6.15 4.38
C ARG A 195 17.33 5.63 5.42
N GLU A 196 16.09 6.12 5.37
CA GLU A 196 15.09 5.85 6.38
C GLU A 196 14.13 4.73 5.95
N GLN A 197 13.74 3.89 6.93
CA GLN A 197 12.77 2.80 6.80
C GLN A 197 11.64 2.94 7.83
N SER A 198 11.52 4.13 8.42
CA SER A 198 10.51 4.55 9.38
C SER A 198 9.82 5.80 8.87
N ILE A 199 8.54 5.92 9.19
CA ILE A 199 7.77 7.13 8.95
C ILE A 199 6.77 7.28 10.09
N SER A 200 6.73 8.46 10.69
CA SER A 200 5.84 8.70 11.82
C SER A 200 4.40 8.98 11.34
N LEU A 201 3.42 8.82 12.22
CA LEU A 201 2.02 9.12 11.86
C LEU A 201 1.82 10.62 11.62
N GLU A 202 2.58 11.45 12.34
CA GLU A 202 2.58 12.90 12.25
C GLU A 202 3.06 13.34 10.87
N GLU A 203 4.15 12.76 10.37
CA GLU A 203 4.68 13.04 9.02
C GLU A 203 3.66 12.71 7.91
N ILE A 204 2.89 11.63 8.09
CA ILE A 204 1.82 11.27 7.15
C ILE A 204 0.67 12.27 7.23
N LYS A 205 0.25 12.67 8.43
CA LYS A 205 -0.83 13.65 8.61
C LYS A 205 -0.46 15.03 8.07
N GLU A 206 0.74 15.51 8.35
CA GLU A 206 1.22 16.81 7.87
C GLU A 206 1.26 16.86 6.33
N ALA A 207 1.80 15.82 5.70
CA ALA A 207 1.85 15.73 4.24
C ALA A 207 0.47 15.64 3.59
N THR A 208 -0.51 15.04 4.28
CA THR A 208 -1.86 14.82 3.73
C THR A 208 -2.85 15.95 4.03
N THR A 209 -2.57 16.78 5.04
CA THR A 209 -3.39 17.97 5.38
C THR A 209 -3.18 19.11 4.38
N ASN A 210 -2.01 19.15 3.74
CA ASN A 210 -1.65 20.18 2.76
C ASN A 210 -2.10 19.84 1.31
N MET A 211 -2.99 18.86 1.12
CA MET A 211 -3.48 18.37 -0.18
C MET A 211 -5.00 18.45 -0.32
#